data_AF-A0A7C9QVC6-F1
#
_entry.id   AF-A0A7C9QVC6-F1
#
_cell.length_a   1.000
_cell.length_b   1.000
_cell.length_c   1.000
_cell.angle_alpha   90.00
_cell.angle_beta   90.00
_cell.angle_gamma   90.00
#
_symmetry.space_group_name_H-M   'P 1'
#
loop_
_entity.id
_entity.type
_entity.pdbx_description
1 polymer ?
#
loop_
_entity_poly.entity_id
_entity_poly.type
_entity_poly.pdbx_seq_one_letter_code
_entity_poly.pdbx_strand_id
1 'polypeptide(L)'
;MFARLRIPARLAILTIAMGVFLAAVAGLGITGMNSILASLRTVYEDRTTAVIHLAEVQDTFLRIRLQAIGYRDATDPEVQARIKREIATLDARLDESWSTYRSVELTAGEARIANELERTLAAYRDSRDRYFAALAAGDMEKAREISRTEGAQAGAALEKSITEDFALQVETARQEYEKGRDTSRTSVTLALVAAGLALLIGGGLAWGIVSSITAPLNRILGAMGRLAHGELEVEISGQDRVDEVGDIAKA
;
A
#
# COMPACT_ATOMS: atom_id res chain seq x y z
N MET A 1 -38.74 24.07 -15.38
CA MET A 1 -37.44 24.43 -15.99
C MET A 1 -37.22 23.74 -17.34
N PHE A 2 -37.33 22.40 -17.44
CA PHE A 2 -37.06 21.66 -18.69
C PHE A 2 -37.96 22.01 -19.87
N ALA A 3 -39.23 22.36 -19.66
CA ALA A 3 -40.20 22.67 -20.73
C ALA A 3 -39.84 23.87 -21.62
N ARG A 4 -38.84 24.68 -21.23
CA ARG A 4 -38.34 25.82 -22.04
C ARG A 4 -37.08 25.50 -22.85
N LEU A 5 -36.48 24.32 -22.64
CA LEU A 5 -35.29 23.87 -23.37
C LEU A 5 -35.67 22.98 -24.53
N ARG A 6 -34.93 23.02 -25.64
CA ARG A 6 -35.08 22.08 -26.76
C ARG A 6 -34.71 20.65 -26.34
N ILE A 7 -35.33 19.63 -26.95
CA ILE A 7 -35.11 18.21 -26.62
C ILE A 7 -33.62 17.81 -26.67
N PRO A 8 -32.83 18.18 -27.70
CA PRO A 8 -31.40 17.85 -27.75
C PRO A 8 -30.61 18.42 -26.56
N ALA A 9 -30.93 19.64 -26.12
CA ALA A 9 -30.28 20.26 -24.97
C ALA A 9 -30.57 19.52 -23.67
N ARG A 10 -31.79 19.01 -23.49
CA ARG A 10 -32.18 18.19 -22.33
C ARG A 10 -31.37 16.89 -22.28
N LEU A 11 -31.29 16.19 -23.40
CA LEU A 11 -30.53 14.94 -23.52
C LEU A 11 -29.02 15.19 -23.32
N ALA A 12 -28.48 16.27 -23.89
CA ALA A 12 -27.08 16.65 -23.71
C ALA A 12 -26.75 16.92 -22.24
N ILE A 13 -27.59 17.63 -21.50
CA ILE A 13 -27.41 17.89 -20.06
C ILE A 13 -27.35 16.57 -19.28
N LEU A 14 -28.28 15.64 -19.53
CA LEU A 14 -28.29 14.35 -18.86
C LEU A 14 -27.02 13.55 -19.16
N THR A 15 -26.64 13.45 -20.44
CA THR A 15 -25.45 12.69 -20.87
C THR A 15 -24.16 13.28 -20.31
N ILE A 16 -23.99 14.60 -20.36
CA ILE A 16 -22.81 15.27 -19.80
C ILE A 16 -22.77 15.10 -18.28
N ALA A 17 -23.90 15.28 -17.59
CA ALA A 17 -23.96 15.09 -16.15
C ALA A 17 -23.56 13.66 -15.76
N MET A 18 -24.09 12.64 -16.43
CA MET A 18 -23.73 11.24 -16.20
C MET A 18 -22.27 10.95 -16.56
N GLY A 19 -21.74 11.54 -17.63
CA GLY A 19 -20.34 11.43 -18.00
C GLY A 19 -19.39 12.00 -16.94
N VAL A 20 -19.74 13.17 -16.36
CA VAL A 20 -18.98 13.77 -15.25
C VAL A 20 -18.99 12.87 -14.02
N PHE A 21 -20.13 12.29 -13.65
CA PHE A 21 -20.19 11.35 -12.53
C PHE A 21 -19.35 10.10 -12.78
N LEU A 22 -19.39 9.55 -13.99
CA LEU A 22 -18.61 8.38 -14.36
C LEU A 22 -17.10 8.68 -14.29
N ALA A 23 -16.67 9.83 -14.80
CA ALA A 23 -15.29 10.28 -14.70
C ALA A 23 -14.86 10.50 -13.24
N ALA A 24 -15.71 11.06 -12.39
CA ALA A 24 -15.44 11.26 -10.98
C ALA A 24 -15.26 9.94 -10.22
N VAL A 25 -16.17 8.97 -10.43
CA VAL A 25 -16.07 7.64 -9.82
C VAL A 25 -14.82 6.89 -10.31
N ALA A 26 -14.53 6.96 -11.61
CA ALA A 26 -13.31 6.36 -12.16
C ALA A 26 -12.04 6.99 -11.56
N GLY A 27 -11.99 8.32 -11.42
CA GLY A 27 -10.86 9.02 -10.79
C GLY A 27 -10.66 8.63 -9.31
N LEU A 28 -11.75 8.53 -8.54
CA LEU A 28 -11.71 8.02 -7.16
C LEU A 28 -11.20 6.57 -7.09
N GLY A 29 -11.62 5.73 -8.04
CA GLY A 29 -11.14 4.34 -8.13
C GLY A 29 -9.64 4.27 -8.40
N ILE A 30 -9.13 5.04 -9.36
CA ILE A 30 -7.70 5.07 -9.73
C ILE A 30 -6.85 5.58 -8.56
N THR A 31 -7.26 6.67 -7.92
CA THR A 31 -6.50 7.26 -6.79
C THR A 31 -6.46 6.33 -5.58
N GLY A 32 -7.57 5.66 -5.26
CA GLY A 32 -7.62 4.62 -4.23
C GLY A 32 -6.70 3.44 -4.56
N MET A 33 -6.74 2.95 -5.80
CA MET A 33 -5.88 1.85 -6.28
C MET A 33 -4.39 2.20 -6.18
N ASN A 34 -4.01 3.40 -6.63
CA ASN A 34 -2.62 3.86 -6.58
C ASN A 34 -2.10 3.97 -5.14
N SER A 35 -2.96 4.40 -4.21
CA SER A 35 -2.60 4.48 -2.79
C SER A 35 -2.37 3.09 -2.19
N ILE A 36 -3.23 2.11 -2.53
CA ILE A 36 -3.06 0.71 -2.09
C ILE A 36 -1.76 0.13 -2.67
N LEU A 37 -1.48 0.38 -3.95
CA LEU A 37 -0.27 -0.11 -4.60
C LEU A 37 0.99 0.48 -3.95
N ALA A 38 0.96 1.77 -3.58
CA ALA A 38 2.06 2.42 -2.87
C ALA A 38 2.30 1.83 -1.47
N SER A 39 1.23 1.58 -0.69
CA SER A 39 1.35 0.89 0.59
C SER A 39 1.91 -0.53 0.43
N LEU A 40 1.42 -1.28 -0.57
CA LEU A 40 1.90 -2.64 -0.83
C LEU A 40 3.37 -2.65 -1.24
N ARG A 41 3.78 -1.69 -2.07
CA ARG A 41 5.18 -1.50 -2.46
C ARG A 41 6.06 -1.25 -1.25
N THR A 42 5.65 -0.38 -0.34
CA THR A 42 6.38 -0.09 0.90
C THR A 42 6.52 -1.34 1.78
N VAL A 43 5.43 -2.09 1.97
CA VAL A 43 5.44 -3.35 2.75
C VAL A 43 6.35 -4.40 2.12
N TYR A 44 6.35 -4.51 0.79
CA TYR A 44 7.12 -5.52 0.08
C TYR A 44 8.57 -5.10 -0.16
N GLU A 45 8.79 -4.05 -0.93
CA GLU A 45 10.14 -3.62 -1.37
C GLU A 45 10.97 -3.13 -0.20
N ASP A 46 10.39 -2.39 0.75
CA ASP A 46 11.17 -1.78 1.83
C ASP A 46 11.21 -2.69 3.05
N ARG A 47 10.04 -3.07 3.59
CA ARG A 47 9.97 -3.75 4.89
C ARG A 47 10.32 -5.23 4.81
N THR A 48 9.81 -5.96 3.82
CA THR A 48 10.09 -7.40 3.69
C THR A 48 11.56 -7.64 3.33
N THR A 49 12.11 -6.83 2.43
CA THR A 49 13.53 -6.90 2.06
C THR A 49 14.43 -6.60 3.26
N ALA A 50 14.13 -5.55 4.04
CA ALA A 50 14.87 -5.23 5.26
C ALA A 50 14.87 -6.40 6.26
N VAL A 51 13.72 -7.03 6.48
CA VAL A 51 13.58 -8.22 7.34
C VAL A 51 14.44 -9.39 6.83
N ILE A 52 14.51 -9.63 5.52
CA ILE A 52 15.36 -10.69 4.95
C ILE A 52 16.83 -10.43 5.27
N HIS A 53 17.31 -9.21 5.09
CA HIS A 53 18.72 -8.88 5.37
C HIS A 53 19.04 -8.92 6.88
N LEU A 54 18.14 -8.45 7.74
CA LEU A 54 18.28 -8.59 9.19
C LEU A 54 18.31 -10.06 9.62
N ALA A 55 17.52 -10.92 8.98
CA ALA A 55 17.52 -12.37 9.25
C ALA A 55 18.83 -13.02 8.82
N GLU A 56 19.39 -12.60 7.69
CA GLU A 56 20.70 -13.07 7.24
C GLU A 56 21.82 -12.60 8.19
N VAL A 57 21.77 -11.37 8.70
CA VAL A 57 22.70 -10.87 9.73
C VAL A 57 22.57 -11.70 11.02
N GLN A 58 21.34 -12.02 11.45
CA GLN A 58 21.11 -12.85 12.63
C GLN A 58 21.63 -14.28 12.44
N ASP A 59 21.29 -14.93 11.32
CA ASP A 59 21.72 -16.31 11.02
C ASP A 59 23.24 -16.41 10.92
N THR A 60 23.89 -15.50 10.17
CA THR A 60 25.35 -15.47 10.05
C THR A 60 26.04 -15.23 11.39
N PHE A 61 25.54 -14.28 12.19
CA PHE A 61 26.04 -14.03 13.54
C PHE A 61 25.96 -15.28 14.45
N LEU A 62 24.80 -15.96 14.46
CA LEU A 62 24.61 -17.17 15.26
C LEU A 62 25.51 -18.32 14.77
N ARG A 63 25.68 -18.48 13.46
CA ARG A 63 26.63 -19.45 12.89
C ARG A 63 28.07 -19.15 13.30
N ILE A 64 28.49 -17.89 13.28
CA ILE A 64 29.82 -17.49 13.76
C ILE A 64 30.01 -17.88 15.23
N ARG A 65 28.99 -17.67 16.08
CA ARG A 65 29.04 -18.09 17.50
C ARG A 65 29.20 -19.61 17.63
N LEU A 66 28.43 -20.39 16.87
CA LEU A 66 28.54 -21.85 16.87
C LEU A 66 29.92 -22.32 16.41
N GLN A 67 30.47 -21.71 15.36
CA GLN A 67 31.81 -21.99 14.85
C GLN A 67 32.89 -21.62 15.87
N ALA A 68 32.75 -20.53 16.61
CA ALA A 68 33.69 -20.15 17.67
C ALA A 68 33.71 -21.16 18.83
N ILE A 69 32.57 -21.81 19.12
CA ILE A 69 32.50 -22.94 20.07
C ILE A 69 33.21 -24.16 19.47
N GLY A 70 32.93 -24.50 18.21
CA GLY A 70 33.59 -25.60 17.51
C GLY A 70 35.12 -25.44 17.43
N TYR A 71 35.61 -24.21 17.25
CA TYR A 71 37.05 -23.91 17.25
C TYR A 71 37.72 -24.25 18.58
N ARG A 72 37.06 -23.92 19.71
CA ARG A 72 37.55 -24.23 21.06
C ARG A 72 37.63 -25.73 21.31
N ASP A 73 36.67 -26.48 20.78
CA ASP A 73 36.56 -27.92 21.01
C ASP A 73 37.43 -28.73 20.02
N ALA A 74 37.85 -28.12 18.92
CA ALA A 74 38.74 -28.74 17.95
C ALA A 74 40.18 -28.87 18.47
N THR A 75 40.70 -30.09 18.48
CA THR A 75 42.09 -30.39 18.84
C THR A 75 43.04 -30.43 17.64
N ASP A 76 42.50 -30.59 16.43
CA ASP A 76 43.26 -30.64 15.18
C ASP A 76 43.46 -29.21 14.61
N PRO A 77 44.72 -28.77 14.42
CA PRO A 77 45.03 -27.49 13.80
C PRO A 77 44.43 -27.27 12.41
N GLU A 78 44.27 -28.33 11.60
CA GLU A 78 43.65 -28.21 10.26
C GLU A 78 42.16 -27.89 10.37
N VAL A 79 41.47 -28.50 11.34
CA VAL A 79 40.06 -28.21 11.63
C VAL A 79 39.91 -26.78 12.15
N GLN A 80 40.77 -26.34 13.06
CA GLN A 80 40.80 -24.95 13.55
C GLN A 80 41.01 -23.93 12.42
N ALA A 81 41.95 -24.20 11.51
CA ALA A 81 42.20 -23.35 10.34
C ALA A 81 41.00 -23.31 9.38
N ARG A 82 40.32 -24.44 9.17
CA ARG A 82 39.09 -24.50 8.38
C ARG A 82 37.98 -23.67 9.00
N ILE A 83 37.76 -23.79 10.31
CA ILE A 83 36.74 -22.99 11.02
C ILE A 83 37.03 -21.50 10.92
N LYS A 84 38.29 -21.06 11.05
CA LYS A 84 38.65 -19.64 10.85
C LYS A 84 38.31 -19.15 9.44
N ARG A 85 38.56 -19.97 8.40
CA ARG A 85 38.16 -19.63 7.03
C ARG A 85 36.64 -19.54 6.88
N GLU A 86 35.90 -20.48 7.46
CA GLU A 86 34.42 -20.46 7.46
C GLU A 86 33.88 -19.21 8.16
N ILE A 87 34.46 -18.82 9.30
CA ILE A 87 34.09 -17.58 10.01
C ILE A 87 34.37 -16.34 9.15
N ALA A 88 35.51 -16.27 8.46
CA ALA A 88 35.82 -15.15 7.58
C ALA A 88 34.82 -15.03 6.42
N THR A 89 34.39 -16.16 5.84
CA THR A 89 33.32 -16.18 4.83
C THR A 89 31.98 -15.71 5.39
N LEU A 90 31.63 -16.12 6.60
CA LEU A 90 30.40 -15.68 7.28
C LEU A 90 30.45 -14.18 7.62
N ASP A 91 31.59 -13.66 8.06
CA ASP A 91 31.77 -12.22 8.30
C ASP A 91 31.54 -11.41 7.03
N ALA A 92 32.10 -11.86 5.90
CA ALA A 92 31.89 -11.19 4.61
C ALA A 92 30.41 -11.18 4.20
N ARG A 93 29.69 -12.29 4.40
CA ARG A 93 28.24 -12.38 4.12
C ARG A 93 27.41 -11.51 5.05
N LEU A 94 27.80 -11.44 6.32
CA LEU A 94 27.19 -10.54 7.30
C LEU A 94 27.39 -9.09 6.87
N ASP A 95 28.61 -8.69 6.49
CA ASP A 95 28.94 -7.33 6.05
C ASP A 95 28.18 -6.95 4.76
N GLU A 96 28.06 -7.88 3.81
CA GLU A 96 27.27 -7.68 2.59
C GLU A 96 25.78 -7.45 2.90
N SER A 97 25.20 -8.30 3.77
CA SER A 97 23.80 -8.20 4.16
C SER A 97 23.52 -6.93 4.96
N TRP A 98 24.46 -6.56 5.84
CA TRP A 98 24.41 -5.32 6.60
C TRP A 98 24.51 -4.09 5.70
N SER A 99 25.44 -4.08 4.75
CA SER A 99 25.58 -2.99 3.78
C SER A 99 24.33 -2.84 2.92
N THR A 100 23.71 -3.94 2.53
CA THR A 100 22.47 -3.91 1.73
C THR A 100 21.33 -3.33 2.55
N TYR A 101 21.15 -3.81 3.79
CA TYR A 101 20.20 -3.23 4.74
C TYR A 101 20.42 -1.72 4.95
N ARG A 102 21.68 -1.26 5.05
CA ARG A 102 22.00 0.16 5.24
C ARG A 102 21.79 1.04 4.00
N SER A 103 21.71 0.45 2.82
CA SER A 103 21.53 1.19 1.57
C SER A 103 20.08 1.58 1.30
N VAL A 104 19.13 0.99 2.03
CA VAL A 104 17.72 1.40 1.97
C VAL A 104 17.49 2.68 2.77
N GLU A 105 16.41 3.40 2.46
CA GLU A 105 16.05 4.61 3.19
C GLU A 105 15.57 4.25 4.61
N LEU A 106 16.41 4.55 5.60
CA LEU A 106 16.12 4.31 7.01
C LEU A 106 15.42 5.52 7.62
N THR A 107 14.36 5.27 8.38
CA THR A 107 13.77 6.26 9.29
C THR A 107 14.77 6.64 10.39
N ALA A 108 14.50 7.76 11.09
CA ALA A 108 15.34 8.18 12.22
C ALA A 108 15.42 7.11 13.34
N GLY A 109 14.34 6.35 13.54
CA GLY A 109 14.30 5.24 14.50
C GLY A 109 15.21 4.08 14.09
N GLU A 110 15.12 3.67 12.83
CA GLU A 110 15.96 2.61 12.25
C GLU A 110 17.44 3.02 12.23
N ALA A 111 17.75 4.24 11.82
CA ALA A 111 19.13 4.74 11.79
C ALA A 111 19.78 4.70 13.19
N ARG A 112 19.02 4.99 14.25
CA ARG A 112 19.50 4.89 15.64
C ARG A 112 19.82 3.44 16.01
N ILE A 113 18.92 2.50 15.71
CA ILE A 113 19.11 1.08 16.01
C ILE A 113 20.28 0.52 15.19
N ALA A 114 20.38 0.91 13.92
CA ALA A 114 21.45 0.48 13.04
C ALA A 114 22.83 0.92 13.52
N ASN A 115 22.96 2.15 14.01
CA ASN A 115 24.21 2.63 14.61
C ASN A 115 24.57 1.89 15.91
N GLU A 116 23.57 1.43 16.68
CA GLU A 116 23.80 0.58 17.87
C GLU A 116 24.24 -0.84 17.46
N LEU A 117 23.64 -1.39 16.42
CA LEU A 117 24.00 -2.68 15.84
C LEU A 117 25.44 -2.67 15.34
N GLU A 118 25.86 -1.65 14.59
CA GLU A 118 27.26 -1.48 14.16
C GLU A 118 28.24 -1.46 15.34
N ARG A 119 27.90 -0.72 16.40
CA ARG A 119 28.74 -0.63 17.60
C ARG A 119 28.84 -1.97 18.33
N THR A 120 27.72 -2.65 18.51
CA THR A 120 27.67 -3.94 19.21
C THR A 120 28.30 -5.07 18.41
N LEU A 121 28.18 -5.04 17.08
CA LEU A 121 28.89 -5.94 16.16
C LEU A 121 30.40 -5.76 16.23
N ALA A 122 30.88 -4.51 16.23
CA ALA A 122 32.31 -4.23 16.39
C ALA A 122 32.84 -4.72 17.74
N ALA A 123 32.11 -4.46 18.83
CA ALA A 123 32.47 -4.94 20.17
C ALA A 123 32.48 -6.48 20.23
N TYR A 124 31.52 -7.14 19.59
CA TYR A 124 31.49 -8.60 19.51
C TYR A 124 32.70 -9.15 18.74
N ARG A 125 33.03 -8.58 17.57
CA ARG A 125 34.20 -8.96 16.78
C ARG A 125 35.50 -8.81 17.56
N ASP A 126 35.70 -7.70 18.26
CA ASP A 126 36.86 -7.49 19.12
C ASP A 126 36.96 -8.57 20.23
N SER A 127 35.85 -8.83 20.93
CA SER A 127 35.82 -9.86 21.97
C SER A 127 36.12 -11.26 21.43
N ARG A 128 35.62 -11.57 20.22
CA ARG A 128 35.84 -12.84 19.51
C ARG A 128 37.30 -12.99 19.10
N ASP A 129 37.93 -11.93 18.61
CA ASP A 129 39.32 -11.98 18.17
C ASP A 129 40.26 -12.17 19.37
N ARG A 130 39.99 -11.51 20.51
CA ARG A 130 40.69 -11.76 21.78
C ARG A 130 40.43 -13.16 22.33
N TYR A 131 39.22 -13.68 22.18
CA TYR A 131 38.90 -15.07 22.49
C TYR A 131 39.73 -16.06 21.67
N PHE A 132 39.84 -15.87 20.34
CA PHE A 132 40.69 -16.71 19.50
C PHE A 132 42.18 -16.58 19.81
N ALA A 133 42.64 -15.38 20.17
CA ALA A 133 44.02 -15.16 20.58
C ALA A 133 44.36 -15.92 21.88
N ALA A 134 43.47 -15.89 22.88
CA ALA A 134 43.64 -16.64 24.12
C ALA A 134 43.67 -18.15 23.87
N LEU A 135 42.78 -18.67 23.02
CA LEU A 135 42.79 -20.09 22.63
C LEU A 135 44.07 -20.49 21.90
N ALA A 136 44.57 -19.65 20.99
CA ALA A 136 45.83 -19.91 20.28
C ALA A 136 47.05 -19.89 21.22
N ALA A 137 47.00 -19.12 22.31
CA ALA A 137 48.02 -19.08 23.35
C ALA A 137 47.90 -20.24 24.37
N GLY A 138 46.88 -21.10 24.27
CA GLY A 138 46.59 -22.16 25.24
C GLY A 138 45.96 -21.68 26.55
N ASP A 139 45.60 -20.39 26.64
CA ASP A 139 45.00 -19.79 27.84
C ASP A 139 43.47 -20.01 27.85
N MET A 140 43.08 -21.21 28.26
CA MET A 140 41.69 -21.64 28.31
C MET A 140 40.87 -20.91 29.37
N GLU A 141 41.49 -20.47 30.47
CA GLU A 141 40.80 -19.66 31.48
C GLU A 141 40.45 -18.28 30.93
N LYS A 142 41.42 -17.62 30.29
CA LYS A 142 41.17 -16.30 29.70
C LYS A 142 40.13 -16.35 28.59
N ALA A 143 40.18 -17.37 27.73
CA ALA A 143 39.16 -17.58 26.70
C ALA A 143 37.75 -17.75 27.32
N ARG A 144 37.62 -18.51 28.41
CA ARG A 144 36.35 -18.69 29.12
C ARG A 144 35.87 -17.39 29.78
N GLU A 145 36.76 -16.62 30.36
CA GLU A 145 36.44 -15.32 30.96
C GLU A 145 35.87 -14.36 29.91
N ILE A 146 36.58 -14.17 28.78
CA ILE A 146 36.14 -13.32 27.67
C ILE A 146 34.77 -13.77 27.16
N SER A 147 34.59 -15.08 26.94
CA SER A 147 33.33 -15.65 26.45
C SER A 147 32.14 -15.40 27.40
N ARG A 148 32.35 -15.49 28.72
CA ARG A 148 31.28 -15.33 29.73
C ARG A 148 30.96 -13.88 30.08
N THR A 149 31.88 -12.96 29.81
CA THR A 149 31.74 -11.55 30.17
C THR A 149 31.50 -10.72 28.92
N GLU A 150 32.56 -10.16 28.35
CA GLU A 150 32.50 -9.21 27.24
C GLU A 150 31.86 -9.82 25.98
N GLY A 151 32.19 -11.07 25.64
CA GLY A 151 31.59 -11.76 24.49
C GLY A 151 30.11 -12.11 24.69
N ALA A 152 29.69 -12.45 25.91
CA ALA A 152 28.29 -12.67 26.24
C ALA A 152 27.50 -11.36 26.20
N GLN A 153 28.04 -10.29 26.80
CA GLN A 153 27.43 -8.98 26.84
C GLN A 153 27.30 -8.38 25.44
N ALA A 154 28.37 -8.35 24.66
CA ALA A 154 28.36 -7.82 23.29
C ALA A 154 27.41 -8.63 22.39
N GLY A 155 27.41 -9.95 22.54
CA GLY A 155 26.51 -10.82 21.79
C GLY A 155 25.03 -10.60 22.12
N ALA A 156 24.68 -10.49 23.41
CA ALA A 156 23.31 -10.21 23.83
C ALA A 156 22.85 -8.81 23.41
N ALA A 157 23.74 -7.81 23.44
CA ALA A 157 23.44 -6.46 22.97
C ALA A 157 23.19 -6.42 21.45
N LEU A 158 23.97 -7.17 20.67
CA LEU A 158 23.78 -7.32 19.23
C LEU A 158 22.45 -8.01 18.91
N GLU A 159 22.17 -9.16 19.56
CA GLU A 159 20.90 -9.89 19.38
C GLU A 159 19.68 -9.03 19.75
N LYS A 160 19.78 -8.27 20.84
CA LYS A 160 18.74 -7.32 21.24
C LYS A 160 18.52 -6.25 20.16
N SER A 161 19.58 -5.65 19.62
CA SER A 161 19.49 -4.62 18.60
C SER A 161 18.82 -5.16 17.32
N ILE A 162 19.20 -6.36 16.89
CA ILE A 162 18.58 -7.04 15.75
C ILE A 162 17.08 -7.28 16.01
N THR A 163 16.72 -7.74 17.22
CA THR A 163 15.32 -8.02 17.59
C THR A 163 14.48 -6.75 17.67
N GLU A 164 15.03 -5.66 18.21
CA GLU A 164 14.38 -4.35 18.21
C GLU A 164 14.14 -3.83 16.79
N ASP A 165 15.09 -4.04 15.88
CA ASP A 165 14.96 -3.65 14.48
C ASP A 165 13.87 -4.48 13.77
N PHE A 166 13.86 -5.80 13.97
CA PHE A 166 12.77 -6.65 13.46
C PHE A 166 11.38 -6.18 13.92
N ALA A 167 11.23 -5.88 15.21
CA ALA A 167 9.97 -5.41 15.76
C ALA A 167 9.55 -4.08 15.12
N LEU A 168 10.51 -3.18 14.87
CA LEU A 168 10.26 -1.92 14.18
C LEU A 168 9.82 -2.13 12.73
N GLN A 169 10.42 -3.07 12.01
CA GLN A 169 10.01 -3.39 10.63
C GLN A 169 8.60 -3.96 10.56
N VAL A 170 8.27 -4.90 11.47
CA VAL A 170 6.94 -5.50 11.54
C VAL A 170 5.88 -4.46 11.91
N GLU A 171 6.17 -3.59 12.88
CA GLU A 171 5.24 -2.54 13.29
C GLU A 171 5.02 -1.51 12.17
N THR A 172 6.08 -1.10 11.47
CA THR A 172 5.99 -0.17 10.34
C THR A 172 5.18 -0.78 9.19
N ALA A 173 5.41 -2.06 8.87
CA ALA A 173 4.62 -2.79 7.88
C ALA A 173 3.13 -2.87 8.27
N ARG A 174 2.83 -3.10 9.56
CA ARG A 174 1.46 -3.10 10.08
C ARG A 174 0.79 -1.74 9.92
N GLN A 175 1.49 -0.65 10.24
CA GLN A 175 0.98 0.72 10.11
C GLN A 175 0.69 1.08 8.65
N GLU A 176 1.58 0.74 7.72
CA GLU A 176 1.36 0.97 6.28
C GLU A 176 0.19 0.14 5.74
N TYR A 177 0.02 -1.09 6.21
CA TYR A 177 -1.15 -1.90 5.89
C TYR A 177 -2.46 -1.29 6.41
N GLU A 178 -2.50 -0.84 7.68
CA GLU A 178 -3.67 -0.20 8.28
C GLU A 178 -4.04 1.09 7.55
N LYS A 179 -3.06 1.92 7.23
CA LYS A 179 -3.22 3.14 6.42
C LYS A 179 -3.76 2.85 5.02
N GLY A 180 -3.23 1.81 4.35
CA GLY A 180 -3.73 1.36 3.05
C GLY A 180 -5.19 0.88 3.12
N ARG A 181 -5.55 0.16 4.19
CA ARG A 181 -6.92 -0.31 4.46
C ARG A 181 -7.89 0.84 4.69
N ASP A 182 -7.51 1.85 5.49
CA ASP A 182 -8.37 3.00 5.77
C ASP A 182 -8.54 3.90 4.55
N THR A 183 -7.48 4.07 3.75
CA THR A 183 -7.55 4.76 2.45
C THR A 183 -8.48 4.05 1.48
N SER A 184 -8.40 2.71 1.42
CA SER A 184 -9.29 1.88 0.60
C SER A 184 -10.75 2.02 1.03
N ARG A 185 -11.03 1.91 2.34
CA ARG A 185 -12.38 2.10 2.89
C ARG A 185 -12.95 3.47 2.54
N THR A 186 -12.17 4.53 2.76
CA THR A 186 -12.58 5.90 2.45
C THR A 186 -12.87 6.07 0.95
N SER A 187 -12.00 5.52 0.09
CA SER A 187 -12.17 5.58 -1.37
C SER A 187 -13.43 4.85 -1.84
N VAL A 188 -13.71 3.66 -1.29
CA VAL A 188 -14.92 2.89 -1.59
C VAL A 188 -16.17 3.62 -1.10
N THR A 189 -16.16 4.16 0.14
CA THR A 189 -17.28 4.93 0.67
C THR A 189 -17.58 6.16 -0.19
N LEU A 190 -16.56 6.92 -0.59
CA LEU A 190 -16.73 8.07 -1.47
C LEU A 190 -17.26 7.66 -2.86
N ALA A 191 -16.76 6.56 -3.43
CA ALA A 191 -17.25 6.05 -4.70
C ALA A 191 -18.72 5.62 -4.63
N LEU A 192 -19.14 4.94 -3.55
CA LEU A 192 -20.53 4.54 -3.33
C LEU A 192 -21.46 5.75 -3.13
N VAL A 193 -21.03 6.76 -2.38
CA VAL A 193 -21.79 8.01 -2.20
C VAL A 193 -21.93 8.74 -3.54
N ALA A 194 -20.83 8.87 -4.30
CA ALA A 194 -20.86 9.50 -5.62
C ALA A 194 -21.76 8.75 -6.60
N ALA A 195 -21.71 7.41 -6.62
CA ALA A 195 -22.59 6.59 -7.43
C ALA A 195 -24.07 6.73 -7.03
N GLY A 196 -24.37 6.76 -5.72
CA GLY A 196 -25.72 6.99 -5.22
C GLY A 196 -26.28 8.36 -5.63
N LEU A 197 -25.47 9.42 -5.51
CA LEU A 197 -25.85 10.76 -5.98
C LEU A 197 -26.04 10.80 -7.50
N ALA A 198 -25.19 10.12 -8.26
CA ALA A 198 -25.33 10.02 -9.72
C ALA A 198 -26.66 9.35 -10.10
N LEU A 199 -27.04 8.26 -9.42
CA LEU A 199 -28.32 7.59 -9.66
C LEU A 199 -29.51 8.45 -9.28
N LEU A 200 -29.48 9.14 -8.15
CA LEU A 200 -30.56 10.04 -7.71
C LEU A 200 -30.74 11.22 -8.67
N ILE A 201 -29.65 11.89 -9.04
CA ILE A 201 -29.68 13.04 -9.94
C ILE A 201 -30.02 12.59 -11.36
N GLY A 202 -29.37 11.55 -11.86
CA GLY A 202 -29.64 10.99 -13.19
C GLY A 202 -31.06 10.48 -13.33
N GLY A 203 -31.57 9.75 -12.33
CA GLY A 203 -32.95 9.30 -12.29
C GLY A 203 -33.95 10.45 -12.22
N GLY A 204 -33.68 11.47 -11.41
CA GLY A 204 -34.51 12.69 -11.34
C GLY A 204 -34.53 13.48 -12.65
N LEU A 205 -33.37 13.65 -13.30
CA LEU A 205 -33.25 14.28 -14.61
C LEU A 205 -33.99 13.46 -15.68
N ALA A 206 -33.77 12.15 -15.73
CA ALA A 206 -34.42 11.26 -16.68
C ALA A 206 -35.95 11.31 -16.51
N TRP A 207 -36.44 11.20 -15.28
CA TRP A 207 -37.88 11.34 -14.97
C TRP A 207 -38.44 12.70 -15.40
N GLY A 208 -37.73 13.79 -15.12
CA GLY A 208 -38.12 15.15 -15.54
C GLY A 208 -38.16 15.30 -17.06
N ILE A 209 -37.20 14.72 -17.78
CA ILE A 209 -37.16 14.73 -19.25
C ILE A 209 -38.32 13.91 -19.83
N VAL A 210 -38.48 12.66 -19.38
CA VAL A 210 -39.56 11.77 -19.83
C VAL A 210 -40.93 12.40 -19.60
N SER A 211 -41.20 12.90 -18.38
CA SER A 211 -42.47 13.57 -18.09
C SER A 211 -42.69 14.85 -18.92
N SER A 212 -41.62 15.59 -19.26
CA SER A 212 -41.71 16.81 -20.08
C SER A 212 -41.94 16.58 -21.57
N ILE A 213 -41.73 15.35 -22.05
CA ILE A 213 -41.85 14.96 -23.47
C ILE A 213 -43.05 14.01 -23.66
N THR A 214 -43.08 12.88 -22.95
CA THR A 214 -44.06 11.81 -23.14
C THR A 214 -45.48 12.25 -22.80
N ALA A 215 -45.69 12.96 -21.70
CA ALA A 215 -47.04 13.37 -21.31
C ALA A 215 -47.67 14.40 -22.30
N PRO A 216 -46.97 15.46 -22.72
CA PRO A 216 -47.47 16.35 -23.78
C PRO A 216 -47.70 15.67 -25.12
N LEU A 217 -46.77 14.80 -25.58
CA LEU A 217 -46.94 14.08 -26.85
C LEU A 217 -48.17 13.18 -26.83
N ASN A 218 -48.44 12.48 -25.72
CA ASN A 218 -49.65 11.66 -25.58
C ASN A 218 -50.93 12.50 -25.64
N ARG A 219 -50.92 13.75 -25.15
CA ARG A 219 -52.07 14.67 -25.27
C ARG A 219 -52.30 15.10 -26.71
N ILE A 220 -51.24 15.44 -27.43
CA ILE A 220 -51.33 15.81 -28.86
C ILE A 220 -51.83 14.61 -29.67
N LEU A 221 -51.27 13.42 -29.45
CA LEU A 221 -51.71 12.19 -30.11
C LEU A 221 -53.19 11.86 -29.81
N GLY A 222 -53.62 12.04 -28.56
CA GLY A 222 -55.03 11.88 -28.18
C GLY A 222 -55.96 12.87 -28.88
N ALA A 223 -55.56 14.15 -28.98
CA ALA A 223 -56.32 15.17 -29.70
C ALA A 223 -56.42 14.86 -31.20
N MET A 224 -55.32 14.46 -31.82
CA MET A 224 -55.30 14.04 -33.23
C MET A 224 -56.16 12.80 -33.48
N GLY A 225 -56.16 11.85 -32.54
CA GLY A 225 -57.05 10.69 -32.59
C GLY A 225 -58.52 11.09 -32.60
N ARG A 226 -58.95 12.04 -31.76
CA ARG A 226 -60.33 12.57 -31.75
C ARG A 226 -60.67 13.29 -33.06
N LEU A 227 -59.74 14.09 -33.58
CA LEU A 227 -59.91 14.76 -34.88
C LEU A 227 -60.14 13.75 -36.01
N ALA A 228 -59.36 12.66 -36.03
CA ALA A 228 -59.48 11.58 -37.01
C ALA A 228 -60.82 10.82 -36.92
N HIS A 229 -61.50 10.85 -35.77
CA HIS A 229 -62.83 10.28 -35.58
C HIS A 229 -63.97 11.27 -35.88
N GLY A 230 -63.66 12.45 -36.43
CA GLY A 230 -64.66 13.42 -36.89
C GLY A 230 -65.05 14.49 -35.87
N GLU A 231 -64.38 14.56 -34.72
CA GLU A 231 -64.55 15.65 -33.76
C GLU A 231 -63.70 16.86 -34.20
N LEU A 232 -64.35 17.89 -34.76
CA LEU A 232 -63.66 19.06 -35.31
C LEU A 232 -63.35 20.16 -34.27
N GLU A 233 -64.01 20.14 -33.11
CA GLU A 233 -63.78 21.07 -32.00
C GLU A 233 -62.88 20.42 -30.93
N VAL A 234 -61.59 20.23 -31.24
CA VAL A 234 -60.61 19.69 -30.28
C VAL A 234 -59.53 20.73 -30.00
N GLU A 235 -59.39 21.10 -28.73
CA GLU A 235 -58.33 21.99 -28.28
C GLU A 235 -56.99 21.25 -28.20
N ILE A 236 -56.01 21.68 -29.02
CA ILE A 236 -54.65 21.12 -28.98
C ILE A 236 -53.87 21.79 -27.85
N SER A 237 -53.64 21.04 -26.77
CA SER A 237 -52.84 21.50 -25.62
C SER A 237 -51.35 21.66 -25.95
N GLY A 238 -50.71 22.72 -25.45
CA GLY A 238 -49.25 22.89 -25.51
C GLY A 238 -48.72 23.80 -26.62
N GLN A 239 -49.59 24.58 -27.27
CA GLN A 239 -49.21 25.57 -28.30
C GLN A 239 -48.38 26.74 -27.74
N ASP A 240 -48.41 26.99 -26.44
CA ASP A 240 -47.62 28.01 -25.75
C ASP A 240 -46.13 27.62 -25.57
N ARG A 241 -45.79 26.37 -25.87
CA ARG A 241 -44.42 25.87 -25.73
C ARG A 241 -43.49 26.39 -26.83
N VAL A 242 -42.20 26.48 -26.47
CA VAL A 242 -41.10 26.98 -27.32
C VAL A 242 -40.11 25.89 -27.72
N ASP A 243 -40.45 24.63 -27.47
CA ASP A 243 -39.66 23.45 -27.82
C ASP A 243 -40.27 22.70 -29.00
N GLU A 244 -39.62 21.63 -29.45
CA GLU A 244 -40.06 20.82 -30.59
C GLU A 244 -41.49 20.25 -30.40
N VAL A 245 -41.90 20.00 -29.15
CA VAL A 245 -43.27 19.55 -28.84
C VAL A 245 -44.29 20.67 -29.13
N GLY A 246 -43.94 21.93 -28.81
CA GLY A 246 -44.73 23.09 -29.17
C GLY A 246 -44.79 23.34 -30.67
N ASP A 247 -43.69 23.08 -31.40
CA ASP A 247 -43.65 23.17 -32.86
C ASP A 247 -44.64 22.18 -33.49
N ILE A 248 -44.74 20.95 -32.96
CA ILE A 248 -45.73 19.94 -33.39
C ILE A 248 -47.16 20.36 -33.03
N ALA A 249 -47.39 20.95 -31.85
CA ALA A 249 -48.73 21.36 -31.42
C ALA A 249 -49.32 22.52 -32.25
N LYS A 250 -48.46 23.31 -32.92
CA LYS A 250 -48.86 24.46 -33.76
C LYS A 250 -49.05 24.10 -35.24
N ALA A 251 -48.55 22.96 -35.68
CA ALA A 251 -48.61 22.49 -37.06
C ALA A 251 -49.98 21.87 -37.38
#